data_AF-A0A954Y6J1-F1
#
_entry.id   AF-A0A954Y6J1-F1
#
_cell.length_a   1.000
_cell.length_b   1.000
_cell.length_c   1.000
_cell.angle_alpha   90.00
_cell.angle_beta   90.00
_cell.angle_gamma   90.00
#
_symmetry.space_group_name_H-M   'P 1'
#
loop_
_entity.id
_entity.type
_entity.pdbx_description
1 polymer ?
#
loop_
_entity_poly.entity_id
_entity_poly.type
_entity_poly.pdbx_seq_one_letter_code
_entity_poly.pdbx_strand_id
1 'polypeptide(L)'
;MAILPLANLQIWVTPLWIFSLGVTIAVVLLLAVYGLVWLVSRPTAERMAVSFNEGILLNIGYVLLALVVVFVLGIPMAPTKQVLESFQRLPHVDNNLTKTIEAPANTEDHPVTAFKFRAEELQSYHFTSDQDVRIAVEPDQAYADSIVVLGGEPDGYLWTPGSKSLRRFVGDVNEFYVTNPGDAPAKVTMTFNTDVRVPQVHNLPAIVLSVLAIFAVYFAVQWLLPAVSNISVATAKEAIGQPMFLLFLLVGAAALVAYIVIPYNTFGEDVKILKDSGLTTIMMLAIIFAMWTASTSVADEIEGKTAITLLSKPISRRQFILGKFYGILWPVLLIFV
;
A
#
# COMPACT_ATOMS: atom_id res chain seq x y z
N MET A 1 5.88 -24.29 19.05
CA MET A 1 4.60 -23.66 18.66
C MET A 1 4.39 -22.45 19.57
N ALA A 2 5.11 -21.36 19.31
CA ALA A 2 5.04 -20.16 20.13
C ALA A 2 3.86 -19.32 19.63
N ILE A 3 2.79 -19.27 20.43
CA ILE A 3 1.67 -18.36 20.26
C ILE A 3 2.27 -16.95 20.26
N LEU A 4 2.01 -16.20 19.18
CA LEU A 4 2.49 -14.85 18.86
C LEU A 4 2.97 -14.07 20.10
N PRO A 5 4.28 -13.83 20.29
CA PRO A 5 4.73 -13.03 21.42
C PRO A 5 4.14 -11.62 21.27
N LEU A 6 3.46 -11.13 22.31
CA LEU A 6 2.85 -9.79 22.38
C LEU A 6 3.82 -8.66 21.97
N ALA A 7 5.13 -8.89 22.11
CA ALA A 7 6.19 -7.98 21.65
C ALA A 7 6.20 -7.75 20.13
N ASN A 8 5.73 -8.71 19.33
CA ASN A 8 5.65 -8.58 17.87
C ASN A 8 4.32 -7.95 17.40
N LEU A 9 3.35 -7.76 18.29
CA LEU A 9 2.01 -7.30 17.92
C LEU A 9 2.03 -5.90 17.30
N GLN A 10 2.99 -5.06 17.71
CA GLN A 10 3.22 -3.74 17.14
C GLN A 10 3.69 -3.79 15.67
N ILE A 11 4.44 -4.82 15.28
CA ILE A 11 4.92 -5.01 13.89
C ILE A 11 3.75 -5.33 12.95
N TRP A 12 2.75 -6.08 13.43
CA TRP A 12 1.56 -6.45 12.65
C TRP A 12 0.48 -5.38 12.65
N VAL A 13 0.29 -4.68 13.78
CA VAL A 13 -0.76 -3.67 13.91
C VAL A 13 -0.41 -2.38 13.19
N THR A 14 0.87 -2.00 13.11
CA THR A 14 1.26 -0.73 12.49
C THR A 14 0.85 -0.63 11.01
N PRO A 15 1.15 -1.63 10.14
CA PRO A 15 0.69 -1.60 8.74
C PRO A 15 -0.84 -1.60 8.60
N LEU A 16 -1.54 -2.41 9.41
CA LEU A 16 -3.00 -2.49 9.39
C LEU A 16 -3.65 -1.16 9.82
N TRP A 17 -3.06 -0.51 10.83
CA TRP A 17 -3.52 0.79 11.30
C TRP A 17 -3.29 1.89 10.27
N ILE A 18 -2.14 1.92 9.60
CA ILE A 18 -1.85 2.88 8.51
C ILE A 18 -2.80 2.67 7.33
N PHE A 19 -3.08 1.43 6.97
CA PHE A 19 -4.08 1.11 5.94
C PHE A 19 -5.46 1.66 6.34
N SER A 20 -5.88 1.41 7.58
CA SER A 20 -7.14 1.87 8.14
C SER A 20 -7.22 3.40 8.26
N LEU A 21 -6.10 4.09 8.49
CA LEU A 21 -5.99 5.54 8.45
C LEU A 21 -6.30 6.08 7.05
N GLY A 22 -5.69 5.49 6.00
CA GLY A 22 -5.97 5.86 4.61
C GLY A 22 -7.44 5.69 4.25
N VAL A 23 -8.05 4.57 4.67
CA VAL A 23 -9.49 4.32 4.48
C VAL A 23 -10.35 5.34 5.23
N THR A 24 -9.99 5.68 6.47
CA THR A 24 -10.72 6.67 7.26
C THR A 24 -10.66 8.05 6.61
N ILE A 25 -9.50 8.46 6.10
CA ILE A 25 -9.36 9.71 5.33
C ILE A 25 -10.28 9.69 4.10
N ALA A 26 -10.31 8.58 3.36
CA ALA A 26 -11.19 8.45 2.20
C ALA A 26 -12.68 8.54 2.59
N VAL A 27 -13.10 7.89 3.68
CA VAL A 27 -14.48 7.97 4.19
C VAL A 27 -14.85 9.40 4.59
N VAL A 28 -13.95 10.12 5.28
CA VAL A 28 -14.18 11.53 5.63
C VAL A 28 -14.32 12.39 4.38
N LEU A 29 -13.48 12.17 3.36
CA LEU A 29 -13.59 12.86 2.08
C LEU A 29 -14.91 12.55 1.36
N LEU A 30 -15.35 11.28 1.34
CA LEU A 30 -16.64 10.89 0.76
C LEU A 30 -17.81 11.56 1.47
N LEU A 31 -17.79 11.62 2.80
CA LEU A 31 -18.81 12.31 3.60
C LEU A 31 -18.78 13.83 3.35
N ALA A 32 -17.60 14.42 3.20
CA ALA A 32 -17.46 15.84 2.85
C ALA A 32 -18.00 16.14 1.45
N VAL A 33 -17.70 15.29 0.47
CA VAL A 33 -18.27 15.38 -0.89
C VAL A 33 -19.79 15.24 -0.85
N TYR A 34 -20.31 14.26 -0.12
CA TYR A 34 -21.75 14.08 0.07
C TYR A 34 -22.40 15.31 0.71
N GLY A 35 -21.80 15.87 1.76
CA GLY A 35 -22.27 17.08 2.44
C GLY A 35 -22.27 18.30 1.51
N LEU A 36 -21.24 18.46 0.68
CA LEU A 36 -21.18 19.52 -0.33
C LEU A 36 -22.27 19.34 -1.39
N VAL A 37 -22.46 18.12 -1.89
CA VAL A 37 -23.54 17.82 -2.85
C VAL A 37 -24.92 18.07 -2.23
N TRP A 38 -25.10 17.78 -0.94
CA TRP A 38 -26.33 18.05 -0.21
C TRP A 38 -26.62 19.55 -0.08
N LEU A 39 -25.60 20.36 0.17
CA LEU A 39 -25.71 21.83 0.22
C LEU A 39 -26.03 22.42 -1.15
N VAL A 40 -25.42 21.91 -2.22
CA VAL A 40 -25.61 22.42 -3.59
C VAL A 40 -26.92 21.92 -4.21
N SER A 41 -27.25 20.65 -4.02
CA SER A 41 -28.38 19.98 -4.66
C SER A 41 -28.94 18.83 -3.82
N ARG A 42 -29.97 19.13 -3.01
CA ARG A 42 -30.69 18.13 -2.20
C ARG A 42 -31.17 16.91 -3.01
N PRO A 43 -31.77 17.06 -4.21
CA PRO A 43 -32.25 15.90 -4.98
C PRO A 43 -31.12 14.95 -5.41
N THR A 44 -29.93 15.48 -5.70
CA THR A 44 -28.77 14.66 -6.08
C THR A 44 -28.22 13.90 -4.88
N ALA A 45 -28.14 14.55 -3.73
CA ALA A 45 -27.71 13.90 -2.49
C ALA A 45 -28.68 12.79 -2.05
N GLU A 46 -29.98 13.00 -2.18
CA GLU A 46 -30.98 11.94 -1.92
C GLU A 46 -30.78 10.74 -2.84
N ARG A 47 -30.54 10.97 -4.14
CA ARG A 47 -30.23 9.89 -5.09
C ARG A 47 -28.94 9.14 -4.74
N MET A 48 -27.90 9.85 -4.32
CA MET A 48 -26.65 9.22 -3.87
C MET A 48 -26.87 8.36 -2.62
N ALA A 49 -27.65 8.84 -1.65
CA ALA A 49 -27.95 8.09 -0.43
C ALA A 49 -28.79 6.84 -0.70
N VAL A 50 -29.83 6.95 -1.55
CA VAL A 50 -30.63 5.80 -2.00
C VAL A 50 -29.73 4.80 -2.72
N SER A 51 -28.86 5.27 -3.62
CA SER A 51 -27.96 4.38 -4.33
C SER A 51 -26.91 3.71 -3.45
N PHE A 52 -26.49 4.37 -2.38
CA PHE A 52 -25.59 3.77 -1.41
C PHE A 52 -26.30 2.63 -0.66
N ASN A 53 -27.51 2.87 -0.14
CA ASN A 53 -28.27 1.90 0.64
C ASN A 53 -28.83 0.75 -0.20
N GLU A 54 -29.25 1.03 -1.44
CA GLU A 54 -29.80 0.02 -2.33
C GLU A 54 -28.74 -0.62 -3.23
N GLY A 55 -27.51 -0.12 -3.25
CA GLY A 55 -26.46 -0.59 -4.13
C GLY A 55 -25.52 -1.62 -3.51
N ILE A 56 -24.48 -1.97 -4.27
CA ILE A 56 -23.37 -2.77 -3.74
C ILE A 56 -22.48 -1.96 -2.78
N LEU A 57 -22.56 -0.64 -2.87
CA LEU A 57 -21.82 0.28 -2.01
C LEU A 57 -22.13 0.08 -0.53
N LEU A 58 -23.31 -0.43 -0.17
CA LEU A 58 -23.62 -0.77 1.22
C LEU A 58 -22.68 -1.85 1.77
N ASN A 59 -22.44 -2.91 0.98
CA ASN A 59 -21.55 -4.00 1.38
C ASN A 59 -20.11 -3.53 1.51
N ILE A 60 -19.64 -2.73 0.54
CA ILE A 60 -18.33 -2.06 0.63
C ILE A 60 -18.29 -1.14 1.86
N GLY A 61 -19.38 -0.42 2.13
CA GLY A 61 -19.54 0.45 3.29
C GLY A 61 -19.37 -0.26 4.62
N TYR A 62 -19.85 -1.51 4.75
CA TYR A 62 -19.60 -2.32 5.94
C TYR A 62 -18.12 -2.66 6.12
N VAL A 63 -17.40 -2.98 5.03
CA VAL A 63 -15.95 -3.22 5.08
C VAL A 63 -15.20 -1.94 5.47
N LEU A 64 -15.55 -0.80 4.87
CA LEU A 64 -14.98 0.50 5.23
C LEU A 64 -15.24 0.85 6.70
N LEU A 65 -16.45 0.60 7.19
CA LEU A 65 -16.81 0.84 8.59
C LEU A 65 -16.01 -0.05 9.55
N ALA A 66 -15.82 -1.33 9.21
CA ALA A 66 -14.97 -2.23 9.99
C ALA A 66 -13.53 -1.72 10.07
N LEU A 67 -12.98 -1.21 8.96
CA LEU A 67 -11.64 -0.62 8.92
C LEU A 67 -11.56 0.70 9.71
N VAL A 68 -12.60 1.54 9.68
CA VAL A 68 -12.68 2.73 10.54
C VAL A 68 -12.69 2.33 12.02
N VAL A 69 -13.39 1.26 12.39
CA VAL A 69 -13.37 0.72 13.76
C VAL A 69 -11.95 0.26 14.14
N VAL A 70 -11.25 -0.46 13.25
CA VAL A 70 -9.85 -0.86 13.46
C VAL A 70 -8.94 0.36 13.64
N PHE A 71 -9.14 1.43 12.85
CA PHE A 71 -8.40 2.68 13.01
C PHE A 71 -8.61 3.29 14.40
N VAL A 72 -9.87 3.45 14.82
CA VAL A 72 -10.22 4.07 16.12
C VAL A 72 -9.68 3.24 17.29
N LEU A 73 -9.84 1.92 17.25
CA LEU A 73 -9.35 1.02 18.30
C LEU A 73 -7.81 0.97 18.36
N GLY A 74 -7.12 1.18 17.24
CA GLY A 74 -5.67 1.15 17.17
C GLY A 74 -4.97 2.44 17.61
N ILE A 75 -5.69 3.56 17.79
CA ILE A 75 -5.11 4.86 18.20
C ILE A 75 -4.18 4.77 19.42
N PRO A 76 -4.52 4.06 20.52
CA PRO A 76 -3.67 4.01 21.70
C PRO A 76 -2.31 3.34 21.47
N MET A 77 -2.21 2.45 20.47
CA MET A 77 -0.98 1.72 20.15
C MET A 77 -0.25 2.28 18.93
N ALA A 78 -0.83 3.29 18.26
CA ALA A 78 -0.36 3.77 16.97
C ALA A 78 0.79 4.79 17.11
N PRO A 79 1.83 4.70 16.27
CA PRO A 79 2.92 5.67 16.23
C PRO A 79 2.53 6.95 15.46
N THR A 80 1.49 7.66 15.92
CA THR A 80 0.87 8.81 15.22
C THR A 80 1.86 9.91 14.85
N LYS A 81 2.77 10.27 15.77
CA LYS A 81 3.82 11.27 15.54
C LYS A 81 4.79 10.83 14.44
N GLN A 82 5.23 9.56 14.48
CA GLN A 82 6.17 9.02 13.49
C GLN A 82 5.54 8.95 12.09
N VAL A 83 4.24 8.61 12.01
CA VAL A 83 3.49 8.60 10.74
C VAL A 83 3.35 10.00 10.17
N LEU A 84 3.04 11.00 11.00
CA LEU A 84 2.93 12.39 10.56
C LEU A 84 4.28 12.95 10.10
N GLU A 85 5.35 12.73 10.85
CA GLU A 85 6.71 13.12 10.47
C GLU A 85 7.13 12.44 9.16
N SER A 86 6.85 11.14 9.02
CA SER A 86 7.12 10.39 7.78
C SER A 86 6.37 11.00 6.59
N PHE A 87 5.08 11.33 6.76
CA PHE A 87 4.27 11.92 5.69
C PHE A 87 4.78 13.30 5.25
N GLN A 88 5.15 14.17 6.19
CA GLN A 88 5.73 15.49 5.86
C GLN A 88 7.10 15.38 5.20
N ARG A 89 7.84 14.33 5.53
CA ARG A 89 9.17 14.06 4.97
C ARG A 89 9.11 13.45 3.57
N LEU A 90 8.04 12.73 3.21
CA LEU A 90 7.91 12.04 1.91
C LEU A 90 8.37 12.87 0.68
N PRO A 91 7.97 14.15 0.51
CA PRO A 91 8.39 14.94 -0.66
C PRO A 91 9.89 15.31 -0.68
N HIS A 92 10.57 15.15 0.46
CA HIS A 92 11.97 15.52 0.67
C HIS A 92 12.89 14.30 0.73
N VAL A 93 12.35 13.08 0.60
CA VAL A 93 13.14 11.86 0.53
C VAL A 93 13.73 11.72 -0.87
N ASP A 94 15.05 11.56 -0.93
CA ASP A 94 15.78 11.25 -2.15
C ASP A 94 16.44 9.87 -1.99
N ASN A 95 16.13 8.99 -2.94
CA ASN A 95 16.51 7.58 -2.89
C ASN A 95 17.94 7.35 -3.40
N ASN A 96 18.60 8.36 -3.96
CA ASN A 96 19.97 8.26 -4.49
C ASN A 96 20.75 9.55 -4.26
N LEU A 97 20.99 9.89 -2.99
CA LEU A 97 21.85 11.00 -2.63
C LEU A 97 23.31 10.59 -2.89
N THR A 98 23.78 10.82 -4.11
CA THR A 98 25.19 10.66 -4.49
C THR A 98 25.87 12.02 -4.44
N LYS A 99 26.91 12.17 -3.62
CA LYS A 99 27.85 13.28 -3.75
C LYS A 99 29.28 12.77 -3.72
N THR A 100 30.09 13.36 -4.58
CA THR A 100 31.54 13.19 -4.56
C THR A 100 32.14 14.38 -3.84
N ILE A 101 32.96 14.10 -2.84
CA ILE A 101 33.76 15.10 -2.14
C ILE A 101 35.23 14.85 -2.46
N GLU A 102 35.99 15.93 -2.53
CA GLU A 102 37.45 15.86 -2.64
C GLU A 102 38.03 16.10 -1.25
N ALA A 103 38.62 15.06 -0.66
CA ALA A 103 39.36 15.16 0.58
C ALA A 103 40.81 15.54 0.26
N PRO A 104 41.33 16.68 0.77
CA PRO A 104 42.70 17.09 0.49
C PRO A 104 43.71 16.06 1.01
N ALA A 105 44.92 16.06 0.44
CA ALA A 105 46.01 15.18 0.87
C ALA A 105 46.39 15.45 2.33
N ASN A 106 46.80 14.42 3.07
CA ASN A 106 47.29 14.53 4.46
C ASN A 106 46.35 15.30 5.40
N THR A 107 45.03 15.10 5.26
CA THR A 107 44.03 15.79 6.08
C THR A 107 43.36 14.80 7.02
N GLU A 108 43.43 15.12 8.32
CA GLU A 108 42.67 14.43 9.37
C GLU A 108 41.33 15.13 9.57
N ASP A 109 40.28 14.32 9.76
CA ASP A 109 38.93 14.73 10.10
C ASP A 109 38.37 15.90 9.27
N HIS A 110 38.43 15.77 7.95
CA HIS A 110 37.75 16.72 7.07
C HIS A 110 36.22 16.62 7.27
N PRO A 111 35.54 17.68 7.72
CA PRO A 111 34.12 17.61 8.03
C PRO A 111 33.28 17.57 6.75
N VAL A 112 32.33 16.65 6.71
CA VAL A 112 31.36 16.51 5.63
C VAL A 112 29.97 16.84 6.17
N THR A 113 29.55 18.09 5.96
CA THR A 113 28.22 18.60 6.35
C THR A 113 27.19 18.51 5.22
N ALA A 114 27.60 17.96 4.07
CA ALA A 114 26.81 17.92 2.85
C ALA A 114 25.58 17.01 2.94
N PHE A 115 25.49 16.17 3.98
CA PHE A 115 24.42 15.21 4.21
C PHE A 115 23.88 15.37 5.62
N LYS A 116 22.56 15.56 5.74
CA LYS A 116 21.83 15.51 7.01
C LYS A 116 20.80 14.41 6.89
N PHE A 117 20.99 13.31 7.61
CA PHE A 117 20.07 12.19 7.57
C PHE A 117 19.96 11.55 8.96
N ARG A 118 18.82 10.90 9.22
CA ARG A 118 18.68 10.08 10.41
C ARG A 118 19.17 8.69 10.08
N ALA A 119 19.99 8.10 10.94
CA ALA A 119 20.46 6.73 10.73
C ALA A 119 19.29 5.76 10.56
N GLU A 120 18.18 5.94 11.30
CA GLU A 120 16.96 5.10 11.24
C GLU A 120 16.30 5.03 9.87
N GLU A 121 16.56 6.01 9.01
CA GLU A 121 15.99 6.15 7.67
C GLU A 121 16.89 5.57 6.58
N LEU A 122 18.11 5.19 6.95
CA LEU A 122 19.13 4.71 6.03
C LEU A 122 18.82 3.27 5.61
N GLN A 123 18.52 3.07 4.33
CA GLN A 123 18.29 1.76 3.73
C GLN A 123 19.60 1.12 3.28
N SER A 124 20.50 1.90 2.70
CA SER A 124 21.84 1.46 2.34
C SER A 124 22.77 2.66 2.24
N TYR A 125 24.07 2.40 2.36
CA TYR A 125 25.08 3.37 1.99
C TYR A 125 26.27 2.70 1.34
N HIS A 126 26.83 3.37 0.34
CA HIS A 126 27.97 2.90 -0.42
C HIS A 126 29.02 3.99 -0.49
N PHE A 127 30.23 3.64 -0.07
CA PHE A 127 31.39 4.51 -0.17
C PHE A 127 32.40 3.90 -1.13
N THR A 128 32.79 4.67 -2.12
CA THR A 128 33.91 4.34 -3.02
C THR A 128 34.93 5.45 -2.99
N SER A 129 36.20 5.09 -3.07
CA SER A 129 37.28 6.06 -3.18
C SER A 129 38.38 5.55 -4.10
N ASP A 130 39.09 6.49 -4.71
CA ASP A 130 40.30 6.25 -5.49
C ASP A 130 41.55 6.04 -4.63
N GLN A 131 41.50 6.40 -3.35
CA GLN A 131 42.57 6.23 -2.36
C GLN A 131 42.02 5.57 -1.08
N ASP A 132 42.92 5.10 -0.22
CA ASP A 132 42.53 4.56 1.09
C ASP A 132 42.05 5.70 1.99
N VAL A 133 40.79 5.64 2.41
CA VAL A 133 40.14 6.70 3.20
C VAL A 133 39.42 6.09 4.40
N ARG A 134 39.42 6.82 5.51
CA ARG A 134 38.70 6.45 6.73
C ARG A 134 37.58 7.45 7.00
N ILE A 135 36.39 6.92 7.28
CA ILE A 135 35.20 7.74 7.55
C ILE A 135 34.74 7.46 8.98
N ALA A 136 34.71 8.48 9.83
CA ALA A 136 34.28 8.40 11.22
C ALA A 136 33.02 9.24 11.46
N VAL A 137 32.16 8.79 12.37
CA VAL A 137 30.91 9.50 12.73
C VAL A 137 31.19 10.61 13.74
N GLU A 138 32.18 10.42 14.61
CA GLU A 138 32.62 11.38 15.62
C GLU A 138 34.06 11.83 15.32
N PRO A 139 34.46 13.05 15.77
CA PRO A 139 35.84 13.52 15.62
C PRO A 139 36.80 12.63 16.41
N ASP A 140 38.05 12.56 15.96
CA ASP A 140 39.16 11.78 16.55
C ASP A 140 38.95 10.24 16.58
N GLN A 141 37.86 9.73 16.00
CA GLN A 141 37.56 8.29 15.94
C GLN A 141 38.04 7.61 14.65
N ALA A 142 38.76 8.32 13.77
CA ALA A 142 39.23 7.82 12.48
C ALA A 142 40.09 6.54 12.57
N TYR A 143 40.78 6.31 13.68
CA TYR A 143 41.68 5.17 13.90
C TYR A 143 41.14 4.14 14.91
N ALA A 144 40.06 4.48 15.62
CA ALA A 144 39.46 3.65 16.66
C ALA A 144 38.15 3.01 16.19
N ASP A 145 37.23 3.79 15.61
CA ASP A 145 35.91 3.30 15.18
C ASP A 145 35.46 3.94 13.86
N SER A 146 36.11 3.53 12.75
CA SER A 146 35.87 4.09 11.42
C SER A 146 35.44 3.05 10.38
N ILE A 147 34.78 3.55 9.34
CA ILE A 147 34.56 2.85 8.09
C ILE A 147 35.83 3.00 7.26
N VAL A 148 36.47 1.87 6.97
CA VAL A 148 37.65 1.83 6.10
C VAL A 148 37.19 1.58 4.67
N VAL A 149 37.51 2.51 3.77
CA VAL A 149 37.25 2.43 2.33
C VAL A 149 38.61 2.24 1.66
N LEU A 150 38.80 1.11 1.01
CA LEU A 150 40.04 0.80 0.29
C LEU A 150 40.01 1.44 -1.10
N GLY A 151 41.11 2.08 -1.49
CA GLY A 151 41.25 2.79 -2.75
C GLY A 151 41.32 1.86 -3.94
N GLY A 152 40.52 2.13 -4.97
CA GLY A 152 40.54 1.38 -6.22
C GLY A 152 39.82 0.02 -6.17
N GLU A 153 39.17 -0.33 -5.06
CA GLU A 153 38.31 -1.50 -4.98
C GLU A 153 36.91 -1.17 -5.54
N PRO A 154 36.42 -1.90 -6.57
CA PRO A 154 35.15 -1.58 -7.23
C PRO A 154 33.94 -1.60 -6.28
N ASP A 155 33.99 -2.47 -5.28
CA ASP A 155 32.87 -2.72 -4.36
C ASP A 155 32.91 -1.80 -3.13
N GLY A 156 34.05 -1.16 -2.83
CA GLY A 156 34.20 -0.20 -1.73
C GLY A 156 33.62 -0.69 -0.39
N TYR A 157 33.06 0.24 0.40
CA TYR A 157 32.30 -0.11 1.60
C TYR A 157 30.79 0.01 1.33
N LEU A 158 30.13 -1.14 1.15
CA LEU A 158 28.68 -1.22 1.00
C LEU A 158 28.05 -1.76 2.29
N TRP A 159 27.09 -1.02 2.84
CA TRP A 159 26.21 -1.51 3.91
C TRP A 159 24.77 -1.63 3.41
N THR A 160 24.19 -2.81 3.65
CA THR A 160 22.77 -3.11 3.43
C THR A 160 22.28 -3.99 4.58
N PRO A 161 20.97 -4.00 4.90
CA PRO A 161 20.41 -4.95 5.86
C PRO A 161 20.74 -6.39 5.46
N GLY A 162 21.58 -7.06 6.25
CA GLY A 162 22.05 -8.43 5.99
C GLY A 162 23.43 -8.54 5.32
N SER A 163 24.12 -7.43 5.02
CA SER A 163 25.53 -7.48 4.59
C SER A 163 26.46 -7.87 5.74
N LYS A 164 27.68 -8.31 5.39
CA LYS A 164 28.74 -8.61 6.38
C LYS A 164 29.30 -7.34 7.03
N SER A 165 29.11 -6.18 6.41
CA SER A 165 29.50 -4.87 6.93
C SER A 165 28.58 -4.43 8.07
N LEU A 166 29.17 -3.77 9.06
CA LEU A 166 28.45 -3.31 10.25
C LEU A 166 27.80 -1.95 9.99
N ARG A 167 26.58 -1.76 10.51
CA ARG A 167 25.95 -0.44 10.52
C ARG A 167 26.74 0.47 11.46
N ARG A 168 27.35 1.55 10.96
CA ARG A 168 28.15 2.48 11.79
C ARG A 168 27.42 3.76 12.15
N PHE A 169 26.48 4.22 11.33
CA PHE A 169 25.67 5.40 11.64
C PHE A 169 24.56 5.06 12.65
N VAL A 170 24.47 5.87 13.72
CA VAL A 170 23.45 5.77 14.78
C VAL A 170 22.94 7.18 15.10
N GLY A 171 21.64 7.33 15.35
CA GLY A 171 21.05 8.63 15.70
C GLY A 171 20.94 9.60 14.52
N ASP A 172 20.90 10.90 14.82
CA ASP A 172 20.86 11.97 13.82
C ASP A 172 22.29 12.32 13.39
N VAL A 173 22.60 12.14 12.10
CA VAL A 173 23.92 12.43 11.52
C VAL A 173 23.85 13.75 10.77
N ASN A 174 24.45 14.80 11.34
CA ASN A 174 24.51 16.13 10.75
C ASN A 174 25.85 16.42 10.06
N GLU A 175 26.89 15.75 10.53
CA GLU A 175 28.25 15.81 10.01
C GLU A 175 28.93 14.47 10.28
N PHE A 176 29.90 14.14 9.46
CA PHE A 176 30.82 13.03 9.67
C PHE A 176 32.18 13.42 9.08
N TYR A 177 33.22 12.72 9.48
CA TYR A 177 34.60 13.14 9.25
C TYR A 177 35.29 12.16 8.32
N VAL A 178 36.05 12.70 7.38
CA VAL A 178 36.81 11.93 6.39
C VAL A 178 38.28 12.20 6.58
N THR A 179 39.03 11.16 6.87
CA THR A 179 40.49 11.21 7.05
C THR A 179 41.16 10.57 5.84
N ASN A 180 42.00 11.36 5.16
CA ASN A 180 42.81 10.93 4.02
C ASN A 180 44.30 10.90 4.45
N PRO A 181 44.85 9.71 4.76
CA PRO A 181 46.26 9.54 5.08
C PRO A 181 47.18 9.55 3.84
N GLY A 182 46.62 9.65 2.63
CA GLY A 182 47.37 9.64 1.38
C GLY A 182 48.01 10.98 1.02
N ASP A 183 49.08 10.92 0.24
CA ASP A 183 49.83 12.08 -0.26
C ASP A 183 49.16 12.76 -1.47
N ALA A 184 48.06 12.19 -1.98
CA ALA A 184 47.26 12.72 -3.08
C ALA A 184 45.82 13.03 -2.61
N PRO A 185 45.14 14.02 -3.22
CA PRO A 185 43.74 14.27 -2.93
C PRO A 185 42.89 13.05 -3.29
N ALA A 186 42.00 12.65 -2.38
CA ALA A 186 41.12 11.49 -2.55
C ALA A 186 39.72 11.94 -2.98
N LYS A 187 39.20 11.36 -4.05
CA LYS A 187 37.80 11.51 -4.47
C LYS A 187 36.98 10.44 -3.79
N VAL A 188 36.17 10.84 -2.83
CA VAL A 188 35.27 9.94 -2.12
C VAL A 188 33.86 10.14 -2.65
N THR A 189 33.32 9.12 -3.31
CA THR A 189 31.94 9.11 -3.76
C THR A 189 31.10 8.39 -2.72
N MET A 190 30.09 9.08 -2.24
CA MET A 190 29.22 8.62 -1.18
C MET A 190 27.81 8.56 -1.74
N THR A 191 27.21 7.38 -1.74
CA THR A 191 25.83 7.16 -2.15
C THR A 191 25.05 6.71 -0.94
N PHE A 192 24.12 7.54 -0.49
CA PHE A 192 23.19 7.20 0.58
C PHE A 192 21.80 6.97 -0.02
N ASN A 193 21.20 5.83 0.32
CA ASN A 193 19.79 5.57 0.05
C ASN A 193 19.03 5.67 1.38
N THR A 194 18.19 6.69 1.48
CA THR A 194 17.36 6.95 2.67
C THR A 194 15.89 6.89 2.30
N ASP A 195 15.04 6.44 3.21
CA ASP A 195 13.58 6.47 3.09
C ASP A 195 12.94 7.02 4.37
N VAL A 196 11.62 7.14 4.42
CA VAL A 196 10.92 7.52 5.64
C VAL A 196 11.01 6.43 6.72
N ARG A 197 10.94 6.83 7.99
CA ARG A 197 10.93 5.93 9.15
C ARG A 197 9.84 4.85 9.07
N VAL A 198 8.71 5.18 8.46
CA VAL A 198 7.58 4.27 8.27
C VAL A 198 7.24 4.15 6.77
N PRO A 199 7.87 3.22 6.03
CA PRO A 199 7.72 3.11 4.57
C PRO A 199 6.28 2.86 4.11
N GLN A 200 5.42 2.31 4.98
CA GLN A 200 4.01 2.03 4.66
C GLN A 200 3.22 3.30 4.33
N VAL A 201 3.68 4.48 4.75
CA VAL A 201 3.03 5.77 4.47
C VAL A 201 3.02 6.11 2.98
N HIS A 202 3.97 5.58 2.18
CA HIS A 202 3.96 5.73 0.71
C HIS A 202 2.68 5.20 0.06
N ASN A 203 2.05 4.18 0.66
CA ASN A 203 0.82 3.58 0.13
C ASN A 203 -0.44 4.40 0.46
N LEU A 204 -0.36 5.36 1.38
CA LEU A 204 -1.51 6.10 1.88
C LEU A 204 -2.27 6.86 0.77
N PRO A 205 -1.62 7.62 -0.13
CA PRO A 205 -2.31 8.29 -1.23
C PRO A 205 -3.00 7.30 -2.17
N ALA A 206 -2.36 6.16 -2.46
CA ALA A 206 -2.92 5.13 -3.32
C ALA A 206 -4.19 4.53 -2.71
N ILE A 207 -4.19 4.21 -1.40
CA ILE A 207 -5.37 3.69 -0.68
C ILE A 207 -6.54 4.69 -0.76
N VAL A 208 -6.27 5.97 -0.47
CA VAL A 208 -7.30 7.02 -0.52
C VAL A 208 -7.88 7.13 -1.92
N LEU A 209 -7.02 7.21 -2.94
CA LEU A 209 -7.44 7.32 -4.33
C LEU A 209 -8.20 6.08 -4.80
N SER A 210 -7.81 4.88 -4.41
CA SER A 210 -8.51 3.63 -4.76
C SER A 210 -9.93 3.60 -4.20
N VAL A 211 -10.13 3.95 -2.93
CA VAL A 211 -11.48 4.00 -2.32
C VAL A 211 -12.33 5.07 -3.00
N LEU A 212 -11.79 6.27 -3.20
CA LEU A 212 -12.48 7.35 -3.90
C LEU A 212 -12.82 6.96 -5.35
N ALA A 213 -11.91 6.28 -6.04
CA ALA A 213 -12.11 5.83 -7.42
C ALA A 213 -13.23 4.78 -7.52
N ILE A 214 -13.32 3.82 -6.60
CA ILE A 214 -14.41 2.83 -6.58
C ILE A 214 -15.77 3.53 -6.49
N PHE A 215 -15.92 4.48 -5.57
CA PHE A 215 -17.16 5.25 -5.41
C PHE A 215 -17.43 6.16 -6.60
N ALA A 216 -16.40 6.86 -7.10
CA ALA A 216 -16.51 7.74 -8.26
C ALA A 216 -16.93 6.97 -9.52
N VAL A 217 -16.34 5.81 -9.78
CA VAL A 217 -16.70 4.92 -10.90
C VAL A 217 -18.14 4.44 -10.74
N TYR A 218 -18.54 4.01 -9.53
CA TYR A 218 -19.91 3.58 -9.27
C TYR A 218 -20.93 4.69 -9.59
N PHE A 219 -20.72 5.89 -9.04
CA PHE A 219 -21.62 7.03 -9.30
C PHE A 219 -21.56 7.51 -10.75
N ALA A 220 -20.39 7.45 -11.40
CA ALA A 220 -20.25 7.80 -12.81
C ALA A 220 -21.08 6.87 -13.70
N VAL A 221 -21.05 5.55 -13.46
CA VAL A 221 -21.90 4.59 -14.19
C VAL A 221 -23.38 4.88 -13.97
N GLN A 222 -23.76 5.27 -12.75
CA GLN A 222 -25.15 5.60 -12.43
C GLN A 222 -25.64 6.89 -13.12
N TRP A 223 -24.79 7.92 -13.16
CA TRP A 223 -25.13 9.20 -13.79
C TRP A 223 -25.10 9.14 -15.32
N LEU A 224 -24.10 8.48 -15.89
CA LEU A 224 -23.94 8.40 -17.35
C LEU A 224 -24.89 7.38 -17.98
N LEU A 225 -25.17 6.26 -17.30
CA LEU A 225 -25.90 5.12 -17.85
C LEU A 225 -26.98 4.60 -16.87
N PRO A 226 -28.02 5.40 -16.53
CA PRO A 226 -28.98 5.05 -15.48
C PRO A 226 -29.75 3.76 -15.74
N ALA A 227 -30.13 3.49 -16.99
CA ALA A 227 -30.83 2.25 -17.36
C ALA A 227 -29.95 1.01 -17.16
N VAL A 228 -28.65 1.12 -17.44
CA VAL A 228 -27.66 0.04 -17.24
C VAL A 228 -27.42 -0.19 -15.75
N SER A 229 -27.27 0.90 -15.00
CA SER A 229 -27.03 0.88 -13.55
C SER A 229 -28.17 0.19 -12.79
N ASN A 230 -29.43 0.47 -13.12
CA ASN A 230 -30.57 -0.16 -12.43
C ASN A 230 -30.60 -1.69 -12.62
N ILE A 231 -30.29 -2.18 -13.82
CA ILE A 231 -30.20 -3.62 -14.11
C ILE A 231 -28.99 -4.23 -13.39
N SER A 232 -27.87 -3.50 -13.38
CA SER A 232 -26.64 -3.91 -12.70
C SER A 232 -26.85 -4.08 -11.19
N VAL A 233 -27.52 -3.14 -10.53
CA VAL A 233 -27.81 -3.22 -9.08
C VAL A 233 -28.71 -4.41 -8.76
N ALA A 234 -29.74 -4.67 -9.55
CA ALA A 234 -30.61 -5.83 -9.37
C ALA A 234 -29.84 -7.15 -9.51
N THR A 235 -29.03 -7.27 -10.57
CA THR A 235 -28.21 -8.46 -10.84
C THR A 235 -27.14 -8.67 -9.76
N ALA A 236 -26.53 -7.59 -9.26
CA ALA A 236 -25.54 -7.66 -8.19
C ALA A 236 -26.15 -8.19 -6.88
N LYS A 237 -27.36 -7.73 -6.53
CA LYS A 237 -28.08 -8.24 -5.36
C LYS A 237 -28.40 -9.72 -5.48
N GLU A 238 -28.86 -10.13 -6.65
CA GLU A 238 -29.14 -11.54 -6.95
C GLU A 238 -27.86 -12.38 -6.79
N ALA A 239 -26.75 -11.95 -7.39
CA ALA A 239 -25.46 -12.63 -7.30
C ALA A 239 -24.91 -12.73 -5.87
N ILE A 240 -24.98 -11.66 -5.07
CA ILE A 240 -24.56 -11.68 -3.65
C ILE A 240 -25.49 -12.56 -2.80
N GLY A 241 -26.77 -12.62 -3.16
CA GLY A 241 -27.75 -13.48 -2.49
C GLY A 241 -27.55 -14.97 -2.75
N GLN A 242 -26.75 -15.35 -3.75
CA GLN A 242 -26.44 -16.76 -4.01
C GLN A 242 -25.56 -17.33 -2.89
N PRO A 243 -25.85 -18.53 -2.36
CA PRO A 243 -25.01 -19.18 -1.34
C PRO A 243 -23.55 -19.35 -1.76
N MET A 244 -23.29 -19.51 -3.06
CA MET A 244 -21.94 -19.60 -3.63
C MET A 244 -21.07 -18.38 -3.34
N PHE A 245 -21.67 -17.17 -3.33
CA PHE A 245 -20.92 -15.95 -3.01
C PHE A 245 -20.33 -16.03 -1.60
N LEU A 246 -21.16 -16.35 -0.61
CA LEU A 246 -20.74 -16.50 0.78
C LEU A 246 -19.75 -17.65 0.96
N LEU A 247 -19.94 -18.77 0.25
CA LEU A 247 -19.02 -19.91 0.29
C LEU A 247 -17.62 -19.50 -0.17
N PHE A 248 -17.49 -18.83 -1.32
CA PHE A 248 -16.19 -18.39 -1.82
C PHE A 248 -15.53 -17.34 -0.92
N LEU A 249 -16.32 -16.44 -0.34
CA LEU A 249 -15.84 -15.44 0.61
C LEU A 249 -15.24 -16.12 1.86
N LEU A 250 -15.97 -17.07 2.47
CA LEU A 250 -15.50 -17.79 3.66
C LEU A 250 -14.29 -18.67 3.36
N VAL A 251 -14.28 -19.40 2.25
CA VAL A 251 -13.15 -20.26 1.85
C VAL A 251 -11.92 -19.40 1.55
N GLY A 252 -12.09 -18.28 0.84
CA GLY A 252 -11.01 -17.33 0.57
C GLY A 252 -10.43 -16.75 1.85
N ALA A 253 -11.28 -16.24 2.76
CA ALA A 253 -10.85 -15.73 4.05
C ALA A 253 -10.11 -16.78 4.88
N ALA A 254 -10.62 -18.02 4.93
CA ALA A 254 -9.96 -19.13 5.63
C ALA A 254 -8.60 -19.47 5.02
N ALA A 255 -8.48 -19.47 3.68
CA ALA A 255 -7.22 -19.70 2.99
C ALA A 255 -6.18 -18.61 3.29
N LEU A 256 -6.59 -17.33 3.30
CA LEU A 256 -5.70 -16.21 3.65
C LEU A 256 -5.17 -16.32 5.08
N VAL A 257 -6.02 -16.72 6.03
CA VAL A 257 -5.59 -16.97 7.42
C VAL A 257 -4.63 -18.16 7.49
N ALA A 258 -4.90 -19.24 6.74
CA ALA A 258 -4.04 -20.41 6.71
C ALA A 258 -2.63 -20.08 6.18
N TYR A 259 -2.52 -19.21 5.19
CA TYR A 259 -1.24 -18.77 4.62
C TYR A 259 -0.31 -18.06 5.62
N ILE A 260 -0.86 -17.43 6.67
CA ILE A 260 -0.05 -16.81 7.73
C ILE A 260 0.73 -17.87 8.53
N VAL A 261 0.20 -19.09 8.63
CA VAL A 261 0.77 -20.17 9.46
C VAL A 261 1.69 -21.10 8.66
N ILE A 262 1.57 -21.10 7.33
CA ILE A 262 2.34 -21.99 6.46
C ILE A 262 3.76 -21.44 6.26
N PRO A 263 4.82 -22.18 6.62
CA PRO A 263 6.18 -21.77 6.34
C PRO A 263 6.47 -21.95 4.85
N TYR A 264 6.81 -20.85 4.17
CA TYR A 264 7.15 -20.87 2.74
C TYR A 264 8.57 -21.37 2.46
N ASN A 265 9.41 -21.52 3.50
CA ASN A 265 10.83 -21.90 3.38
C ASN A 265 11.59 -21.03 2.36
N THR A 266 11.32 -19.73 2.38
CA THR A 266 11.96 -18.79 1.44
C THR A 266 13.12 -18.10 2.13
N PHE A 267 14.15 -17.75 1.36
CA PHE A 267 15.34 -17.06 1.86
C PHE A 267 15.06 -15.57 2.15
N GLY A 268 14.04 -15.28 2.95
CA GLY A 268 13.64 -13.92 3.35
C GLY A 268 12.59 -13.24 2.47
N GLU A 269 11.94 -13.94 1.53
CA GLU A 269 10.88 -13.39 0.66
C GLU A 269 9.45 -13.72 1.14
N ASP A 270 9.27 -14.11 2.41
CA ASP A 270 8.00 -14.68 2.90
C ASP A 270 6.81 -13.71 2.73
N VAL A 271 7.03 -12.41 2.94
CA VAL A 271 5.99 -11.37 2.80
C VAL A 271 5.53 -11.23 1.35
N LYS A 272 6.44 -11.35 0.39
CA LYS A 272 6.12 -11.23 -1.03
C LYS A 272 5.30 -12.42 -1.51
N ILE A 273 5.71 -13.62 -1.11
CA ILE A 273 5.03 -14.87 -1.50
C ILE A 273 3.67 -15.00 -0.81
N LEU A 274 3.55 -14.54 0.43
CA LEU A 274 2.26 -14.45 1.13
C LEU A 274 1.27 -13.56 0.35
N LYS A 275 1.72 -12.37 -0.10
CA LYS A 275 0.89 -11.44 -0.88
C LYS A 275 0.50 -12.05 -2.24
N ASP A 276 1.45 -12.66 -2.93
CA ASP A 276 1.23 -13.26 -4.25
C ASP A 276 0.29 -14.47 -4.18
N SER A 277 0.49 -15.35 -3.20
CA SER A 277 -0.37 -16.49 -2.93
C SER A 277 -1.78 -16.05 -2.55
N GLY A 278 -1.90 -15.06 -1.66
CA GLY A 278 -3.19 -14.52 -1.24
C GLY A 278 -3.97 -13.91 -2.41
N LEU A 279 -3.31 -13.05 -3.20
CA LEU A 279 -3.92 -12.42 -4.36
C LEU A 279 -4.32 -13.45 -5.42
N THR A 280 -3.47 -14.44 -5.69
CA THR A 280 -3.75 -15.52 -6.65
C THR A 280 -4.94 -16.35 -6.24
N THR A 281 -5.07 -16.66 -4.94
CA THR A 281 -6.20 -17.41 -4.40
C THR A 281 -7.51 -16.63 -4.51
N ILE A 282 -7.51 -15.34 -4.15
CA ILE A 282 -8.68 -14.46 -4.35
C ILE A 282 -9.05 -14.42 -5.84
N MET A 283 -8.07 -14.26 -6.72
CA MET A 283 -8.29 -14.19 -8.17
C MET A 283 -8.87 -15.49 -8.73
N MET A 284 -8.39 -16.65 -8.28
CA MET A 284 -8.91 -17.95 -8.71
C MET A 284 -10.37 -18.14 -8.26
N LEU A 285 -10.68 -17.83 -7.00
CA LEU A 285 -12.04 -17.90 -6.47
C LEU A 285 -12.98 -16.93 -7.19
N ALA A 286 -12.52 -15.71 -7.46
CA ALA A 286 -13.27 -14.70 -8.19
C ALA A 286 -13.59 -15.13 -9.63
N ILE A 287 -12.66 -15.78 -10.34
CA ILE A 287 -12.89 -16.30 -11.69
C ILE A 287 -13.93 -17.42 -11.68
N ILE A 288 -13.83 -18.36 -10.74
CA ILE A 288 -14.79 -19.46 -10.62
C ILE A 288 -16.19 -18.91 -10.29
N PHE A 289 -16.26 -17.97 -9.35
CA PHE A 289 -17.50 -17.29 -9.01
C PHE A 289 -18.09 -16.54 -10.21
N ALA A 290 -17.29 -15.74 -10.92
CA ALA A 290 -17.74 -15.00 -12.10
C ALA A 290 -18.31 -15.93 -13.18
N MET A 291 -17.64 -17.06 -13.45
CA MET A 291 -18.09 -18.06 -14.41
C MET A 291 -19.43 -18.68 -13.97
N TRP A 292 -19.53 -19.08 -12.70
CA TRP A 292 -20.75 -19.66 -12.14
C TRP A 292 -21.94 -18.69 -12.20
N THR A 293 -21.76 -17.47 -11.71
CA THR A 293 -22.81 -16.44 -11.67
C THR A 293 -23.21 -16.00 -13.08
N ALA A 294 -22.27 -15.95 -14.04
CA ALA A 294 -22.60 -15.69 -15.43
C ALA A 294 -23.43 -16.82 -16.05
N SER A 295 -23.07 -18.08 -15.82
CA SER A 295 -23.82 -19.23 -16.33
C SER A 295 -25.24 -19.30 -15.76
N THR A 296 -25.39 -19.14 -14.44
CA THR A 296 -26.70 -19.15 -13.76
C THR A 296 -27.56 -17.98 -14.22
N SER A 297 -27.02 -16.76 -14.23
CA SER A 297 -27.77 -15.58 -14.67
C SER A 297 -28.24 -15.67 -16.13
N VAL A 298 -27.55 -16.42 -17.01
CA VAL A 298 -28.01 -16.64 -18.39
C VAL A 298 -29.06 -17.74 -18.45
N ALA A 299 -28.87 -18.83 -17.71
CA ALA A 299 -29.82 -19.95 -17.65
C ALA A 299 -31.19 -19.49 -17.13
N ASP A 300 -31.20 -18.76 -16.01
CA ASP A 300 -32.42 -18.26 -15.36
C ASP A 300 -33.25 -17.39 -16.32
N GLU A 301 -32.56 -16.62 -17.17
CA GLU A 301 -33.20 -15.72 -18.14
C GLU A 301 -33.76 -16.44 -19.37
N ILE A 302 -33.13 -17.54 -19.77
CA ILE A 302 -33.62 -18.40 -20.85
C ILE A 302 -34.85 -19.19 -20.38
N GLU A 303 -34.78 -19.78 -19.18
CA GLU A 303 -35.86 -20.60 -18.61
C GLU A 303 -37.06 -19.73 -18.19
N GLY A 304 -36.81 -18.62 -17.51
CA GLY A 304 -37.84 -17.72 -17.00
C GLY A 304 -38.52 -16.88 -18.07
N LYS A 305 -37.98 -16.82 -19.30
CA LYS A 305 -38.41 -15.91 -20.38
C LYS A 305 -38.51 -14.43 -19.96
N THR A 306 -37.87 -14.08 -18.85
CA THR A 306 -37.84 -12.76 -18.21
C THR A 306 -37.19 -11.72 -19.12
N ALA A 307 -36.19 -12.12 -19.91
CA ALA A 307 -35.55 -11.27 -20.92
C ALA A 307 -36.58 -10.67 -21.91
N ILE A 308 -37.59 -11.44 -22.32
CA ILE A 308 -38.61 -10.99 -23.27
C ILE A 308 -39.59 -10.00 -22.59
N THR A 309 -39.93 -10.25 -21.32
CA THR A 309 -40.81 -9.35 -20.56
C THR A 309 -40.15 -8.02 -20.22
N LEU A 310 -38.84 -7.98 -19.97
CA LEU A 310 -38.10 -6.74 -19.69
C LEU A 310 -37.90 -5.88 -20.95
N LEU A 311 -37.86 -6.50 -22.13
CA LEU A 311 -37.82 -5.81 -23.42
C LEU A 311 -39.15 -5.12 -23.80
N SER A 312 -40.24 -5.30 -23.03
CA SER A 312 -41.46 -4.52 -23.23
C SER A 312 -41.35 -3.09 -22.67
N LYS A 313 -40.36 -2.83 -21.80
CA LYS A 313 -39.95 -1.48 -21.38
C LYS A 313 -38.98 -0.88 -22.41
N PRO A 314 -38.83 0.46 -22.48
CA PRO A 314 -37.92 1.12 -23.43
C PRO A 314 -36.44 0.94 -23.03
N ILE A 315 -35.97 -0.32 -22.99
CA ILE A 315 -34.60 -0.73 -22.67
C ILE A 315 -34.04 -1.43 -23.90
N SER A 316 -32.91 -0.93 -24.41
CA SER A 316 -32.25 -1.58 -25.55
C SER A 316 -31.57 -2.89 -25.14
N ARG A 317 -31.47 -3.83 -26.08
CA ARG A 317 -30.75 -5.11 -25.86
C ARG A 317 -29.30 -4.90 -25.38
N ARG A 318 -28.63 -3.86 -25.87
CA ARG A 318 -27.25 -3.52 -25.47
C ARG A 318 -27.19 -3.06 -24.02
N GLN A 319 -28.13 -2.21 -23.59
CA GLN A 319 -28.21 -1.77 -22.18
C GLN A 319 -28.48 -2.93 -21.23
N PHE A 320 -29.31 -3.90 -21.65
CA PHE A 320 -29.56 -5.10 -20.87
C PHE A 320 -28.30 -5.95 -20.67
N ILE A 321 -27.57 -6.25 -21.76
CA ILE A 321 -26.33 -7.06 -21.70
C ILE A 321 -25.27 -6.35 -20.85
N LEU A 322 -25.04 -5.05 -21.07
CA LEU A 322 -24.08 -4.27 -20.28
C LEU A 322 -24.48 -4.22 -18.80
N GLY A 323 -25.78 -4.08 -18.50
CA GLY A 323 -26.28 -4.04 -17.14
C GLY A 323 -25.98 -5.34 -16.39
N LYS A 324 -26.27 -6.48 -17.02
CA LYS A 324 -25.94 -7.81 -16.48
C LYS A 324 -24.43 -8.00 -16.30
N PHE A 325 -23.62 -7.59 -17.28
CA PHE A 325 -22.16 -7.67 -17.17
C PHE A 325 -21.61 -6.88 -15.97
N TYR A 326 -21.96 -5.60 -15.86
CA TYR A 326 -21.53 -4.78 -14.71
C TYR A 326 -22.12 -5.30 -13.39
N GLY A 327 -23.34 -5.85 -13.42
CA GLY A 327 -24.00 -6.45 -12.27
C GLY A 327 -23.27 -7.68 -11.72
N ILE A 328 -22.60 -8.46 -12.55
CA ILE A 328 -21.74 -9.59 -12.12
C ILE A 328 -20.35 -9.08 -11.70
N LEU A 329 -19.83 -8.05 -12.36
CA LEU A 329 -18.53 -7.47 -12.07
C LEU A 329 -18.45 -6.85 -10.68
N TRP A 330 -19.53 -6.22 -10.20
CA TRP A 330 -19.56 -5.60 -8.88
C TRP A 330 -19.37 -6.60 -7.71
N PRO A 331 -20.13 -7.72 -7.62
CA PRO A 331 -19.89 -8.77 -6.64
C PRO A 331 -18.50 -9.40 -6.75
N VAL A 332 -17.97 -9.56 -7.96
CA VAL A 332 -16.59 -10.03 -8.17
C VAL A 332 -15.59 -9.05 -7.54
N LEU A 333 -15.75 -7.75 -7.78
CA LEU A 333 -14.94 -6.70 -7.15
C LEU A 333 -15.06 -6.75 -5.63
N LEU A 334 -16.27 -6.98 -5.09
CA LEU A 334 -16.51 -7.08 -3.65
C LEU A 334 -15.70 -8.22 -3.00
N ILE A 335 -15.41 -9.31 -3.71
CA ILE A 335 -14.56 -10.41 -3.19
C ILE A 335 -13.11 -9.96 -2.97
N PHE A 336 -12.63 -8.96 -3.74
CA PHE A 336 -11.29 -8.41 -3.57
C PHE A 336 -11.18 -7.36 -2.46
N VAL A 337 -12.32 -6.82 -2.01
CA VAL A 337 -12.41 -5.75 -0.98
C VAL A 337 -12.50 -6.37 0.41
#